data_AF-A0A967LLP7-F1
#
_entry.id   AF-A0A967LLP7-F1
#
_cell.length_a   1.000
_cell.length_b   1.000
_cell.length_c   1.000
_cell.angle_alpha   90.00
_cell.angle_beta   90.00
_cell.angle_gamma   90.00
#
_symmetry.space_group_name_H-M   'P 1'
#
loop_
_entity.id
_entity.type
_entity.pdbx_description
1 polymer ?
#
loop_
_entity_poly.entity_id
_entity_poly.type
_entity_poly.pdbx_seq_one_letter_code
_entity_poly.pdbx_strand_id
1 'polypeptide(L)' 'MSERDDHAFIGVHDTETGEVVYLAPGVDRDDAPAWSPDGRRVAFIRRPGVPFDPPEPGRW' A
#
# COMPACT_ATOMS: atom_id res chain seq x y z
N MET A 1 2.02 2.51 21.98
CA MET A 1 2.24 3.35 20.79
C MET A 1 2.34 2.39 19.63
N SER A 2 1.32 2.34 18.77
CA SER A 2 1.33 1.41 17.64
C SER A 2 2.27 1.99 16.60
N GLU A 3 3.38 1.32 16.33
CA GLU A 3 4.13 1.56 15.10
C GLU A 3 3.21 1.10 13.97
N ARG A 4 2.53 2.05 13.33
CA ARG A 4 1.74 1.82 12.12
C ARG A 4 2.66 1.86 10.89
N ASP A 5 3.90 1.39 11.05
CA ASP A 5 4.93 1.46 10.00
C ASP A 5 4.92 0.23 9.09
N ASP A 6 4.07 -0.76 9.39
CA ASP A 6 4.01 -2.03 8.66
C ASP A 6 3.20 -1.94 7.36
N HIS A 7 2.43 -0.86 7.15
CA HIS A 7 1.53 -0.72 6.01
C HIS A 7 1.49 0.71 5.47
N ALA A 8 1.72 0.89 4.18
CA ALA A 8 1.65 2.18 3.50
C ALA A 8 0.88 2.04 2.19
N PHE A 9 0.03 3.01 1.88
CA PHE A 9 -0.84 3.03 0.70
C PHE A 9 -0.53 4.25 -0.17
N ILE A 10 -0.75 4.12 -1.48
CA ILE A 10 -0.79 5.26 -2.40
C ILE A 10 -2.24 5.69 -2.63
N GLY A 11 -2.58 6.91 -2.21
CA GLY A 11 -3.84 7.57 -2.48
C GLY A 11 -3.69 8.71 -3.48
N VAL A 12 -4.66 8.85 -4.40
CA VAL A 12 -4.79 9.98 -5.31
C VAL A 12 -5.92 10.87 -4.80
N HIS A 13 -5.61 12.13 -4.53
CA HIS A 13 -6.58 13.12 -4.09
C HIS A 13 -7.01 13.99 -5.27
N ASP A 14 -8.31 14.02 -5.54
CA ASP A 14 -8.92 14.98 -6.43
C ASP A 14 -9.04 16.33 -5.70
N THR A 15 -8.36 17.36 -6.22
CA THR A 15 -8.32 18.68 -5.57
C THR A 15 -9.59 19.52 -5.78
N GLU A 16 -10.44 19.14 -6.73
CA GLU A 16 -11.70 19.84 -7.03
C GLU A 16 -12.86 19.28 -6.20
N THR A 17 -12.97 17.95 -6.10
CA THR A 17 -14.05 17.27 -5.36
C THR A 17 -13.67 16.93 -3.92
N GLY A 18 -12.38 16.86 -3.61
CA GLY A 18 -11.87 16.40 -2.33
C GLY A 18 -11.90 14.86 -2.18
N GLU A 19 -12.23 14.13 -3.24
CA GLU A 19 -12.29 12.67 -3.21
C GLU A 19 -10.89 12.06 -3.17
N VAL A 20 -10.75 10.93 -2.46
CA VAL A 20 -9.50 10.16 -2.40
C VAL A 20 -9.74 8.77 -2.94
N VAL A 21 -8.97 8.39 -3.95
CA VAL A 21 -8.97 7.03 -4.53
C VAL A 21 -7.68 6.33 -4.13
N TYR A 22 -7.80 5.17 -3.49
CA TYR A 22 -6.65 4.31 -3.17
C TYR A 22 -6.38 3.36 -4.34
N LEU A 23 -5.14 3.41 -4.88
CA LEU A 23 -4.83 2.74 -6.14
C LEU A 23 -4.70 1.21 -6.01
N ALA A 24 -4.29 0.71 -4.85
CA ALA A 24 -4.09 -0.72 -4.65
C ALA A 24 -4.12 -1.09 -3.15
N PRO A 25 -5.32 -1.15 -2.53
CA PRO A 25 -5.47 -1.47 -1.12
C PRO A 25 -4.99 -2.91 -0.81
N GLY A 26 -4.11 -3.08 0.18
CA GLY A 26 -3.56 -4.37 0.60
C GLY A 26 -2.80 -4.30 1.91
N VAL A 27 -2.28 -5.44 2.38
CA VAL A 27 -1.38 -5.52 3.56
C VAL A 27 0.09 -5.33 3.19
N ASP A 28 0.33 -4.72 2.04
CA ASP A 28 1.67 -4.46 1.55
C ASP A 28 2.10 -3.03 1.92
N ARG A 29 3.38 -2.75 1.72
CA ARG A 29 3.94 -1.43 1.89
C ARG A 29 4.29 -0.84 0.53
N ASP A 30 3.59 0.23 0.16
CA ASP A 30 3.84 0.97 -1.07
C ASP A 30 4.71 2.22 -0.81
N ASP A 31 5.73 2.44 -1.65
CA ASP A 31 6.64 3.58 -1.61
C ASP A 31 7.02 4.06 -3.02
N ALA A 32 7.71 5.21 -3.13
CA ALA A 32 8.28 5.57 -4.43
C ALA A 32 7.31 6.12 -5.49
N PRO A 33 6.20 6.83 -5.21
CA PRO A 33 5.20 7.11 -6.24
C PRO A 33 5.72 8.11 -7.29
N ALA A 34 5.44 7.82 -8.56
CA ALA A 34 5.73 8.70 -9.69
C ALA A 34 4.60 8.67 -10.72
N TRP A 35 4.16 9.85 -11.17
CA TRP A 35 3.16 9.98 -12.22
C TRP A 35 3.76 9.77 -13.61
N SER A 36 2.98 9.17 -14.51
CA SER A 36 3.27 9.20 -15.93
C SER A 36 3.16 10.65 -16.45
N PRO A 37 3.92 11.03 -17.49
CA PRO A 37 3.86 12.39 -18.05
C PRO A 37 2.47 12.80 -18.57
N ASP A 38 1.65 11.82 -18.97
CA ASP A 38 0.27 12.04 -19.42
C ASP A 38 -0.76 12.06 -18.27
N GLY A 39 -0.32 11.89 -17.02
CA GLY A 39 -1.16 11.91 -15.82
C GLY A 39 -2.12 10.73 -15.67
N ARG A 40 -2.05 9.72 -16.54
CA ARG A 40 -3.01 8.61 -16.56
C ARG A 40 -2.61 7.42 -15.70
N ARG A 41 -1.36 7.36 -15.22
CA ARG A 41 -0.81 6.22 -14.49
C ARG A 41 0.10 6.68 -13.37
N VAL A 42 0.17 5.87 -12.32
CA VAL A 42 1.13 6.02 -11.23
C VAL A 42 1.97 4.74 -11.17
N ALA A 43 3.29 4.89 -11.15
CA ALA A 43 4.22 3.83 -10.81
C ALA A 43 4.62 3.97 -9.34
N PHE A 44 4.81 2.84 -8.65
CA PHE A 44 5.27 2.78 -7.27
C PHE A 44 6.02 1.47 -7.02
N ILE A 45 6.80 1.43 -5.95
CA ILE A 45 7.46 0.22 -5.46
C ILE A 45 6.55 -0.41 -4.41
N ARG A 46 6.40 -1.73 -4.46
CA ARG A 46 5.61 -2.50 -3.49
C ARG A 46 6.50 -3.53 -2.82
N ARG A 47 6.46 -3.52 -1.49
CA ARG A 47 7.08 -4.55 -0.65
C ARG A 47 5.96 -5.41 -0.07
N PRO A 48 5.90 -6.71 -0.40
CA PRO A 48 4.90 -7.60 0.17
C PRO A 48 4.96 -7.58 1.69
N GLY A 49 3.79 -7.57 2.33
CA GLY A 49 3.69 -7.83 3.77
C GLY A 49 4.32 -9.20 4.09
N VAL A 50 4.84 -9.36 5.31
CA VAL A 50 5.30 -10.68 5.77
C VAL A 50 4.10 -11.63 5.74
N PRO A 51 4.14 -12.74 4.97
CA PRO A 51 3.08 -13.73 5.02
C PRO A 51 2.95 -14.24 6.45
N PHE A 52 1.72 -14.33 6.95
CA PHE A 52 1.48 -15.06 8.17
C PHE A 52 1.80 -16.53 7.90
N ASP A 53 2.92 -17.02 8.45
CA ASP A 53 3.23 -18.44 8.48
C ASP A 53 2.52 -19.03 9.70
N PRO A 54 1.40 -19.77 9.52
CA PRO A 54 0.72 -20.38 10.64
C PRO A 54 1.66 -21.38 11.32
N PRO A 55 1.69 -21.44 12.65
CA PRO A 55 2.50 -22.45 13.33
C PRO A 55 2.11 -23.85 12.86
N GLU A 56 3.10 -24.73 12.68
CA GLU A 56 2.88 -26.13 12.32
C GLU A 56 1.87 -26.77 13.30
N PRO A 57 0.82 -27.44 12.80
CA PRO A 57 -0.11 -28.15 13.68
C PRO A 57 0.65 -29.23 14.46
N GLY A 58 0.71 -29.12 15.78
CA GLY A 58 1.23 -30.18 16.66
C GLY A 58 2.43 -29.83 17.54
N ARG A 59 2.90 -28.56 17.56
CA ARG A 59 3.91 -28.11 18.52
C ARG A 59 3.25 -27.29 19.65
N TRP A 60 2.73 -27.99 20.66
CA TRP A 60 2.44 -27.46 21.99
C TRP A 60 3.06 -28.38 23.05
#